data_AF-A0A4P1RYG3-F1
#
_entry.id   AF-A0A4P1RYG3-F1
#
_cell.length_a   1.000
_cell.length_b   1.000
_cell.length_c   1.000
_cell.angle_alpha   90.00
_cell.angle_beta   90.00
_cell.angle_gamma   90.00
#
_symmetry.space_group_name_H-M   'P 1'
#
loop_
_entity.id
_entity.type
_entity.pdbx_description
1 polymer ?
#
loop_
_entity_poly.entity_id
_entity_poly.type
_entity_poly.pdbx_seq_one_letter_code
_entity_poly.pdbx_strand_id
1 'polypeptide(L)'
;MAKTRINVSLDQDLADFAKTIAAENRTTIADIFTQYLLALKRKTEGKEVEQFLSDPAFQQAMETVAIKLKNGDARWHSYADLFGE
;
A
#
# COMPACT_ATOMS: atom_id res chain seq x y z
N MET A 1 -5.16 -10.86 -12.95
CA MET A 1 -4.97 -9.40 -12.73
C MET A 1 -5.33 -8.67 -14.01
N ALA A 2 -6.20 -7.66 -13.94
CA ALA A 2 -6.49 -6.80 -15.08
C ALA A 2 -5.21 -6.01 -15.43
N LYS A 3 -4.80 -6.05 -16.69
CA LYS A 3 -3.65 -5.26 -17.19
C LYS A 3 -4.20 -3.96 -17.77
N THR A 4 -3.74 -2.82 -17.24
CA THR A 4 -4.06 -1.49 -17.78
C THR A 4 -2.87 -0.97 -18.57
N ARG A 5 -3.12 -0.36 -19.73
CA ARG A 5 -2.07 0.24 -20.56
C ARG A 5 -1.84 1.69 -20.13
N ILE A 6 -0.57 2.06 -19.97
CA ILE A 6 -0.11 3.43 -19.76
C ILE A 6 0.78 3.80 -20.95
N ASN A 7 0.52 4.93 -21.60
CA ASN A 7 1.38 5.46 -22.66
C ASN A 7 2.17 6.64 -22.10
N VAL A 8 3.49 6.61 -22.23
CA VAL A 8 4.40 7.63 -21.73
C VAL A 8 5.33 8.03 -22.86
N SER A 9 5.46 9.32 -23.12
CA SER A 9 6.48 9.87 -24.00
C SER A 9 7.74 10.14 -23.18
N LEU A 10 8.87 9.63 -23.65
CA LEU A 10 10.18 9.83 -23.05
C LEU A 10 11.10 10.47 -24.10
N ASP A 11 12.08 11.21 -23.61
CA ASP A 11 13.21 11.62 -24.44
C ASP A 11 13.92 10.37 -25.02
N GLN A 12 14.43 10.48 -26.23
CA GLN A 12 15.02 9.35 -26.96
C GLN A 12 16.25 8.80 -26.25
N ASP A 13 17.14 9.67 -25.75
CA ASP A 13 18.36 9.26 -25.06
C ASP A 13 18.02 8.55 -23.75
N LEU A 14 17.01 9.06 -23.04
CA LEU A 14 16.50 8.43 -21.82
C LEU A 14 15.87 7.06 -22.10
N ALA A 15 15.13 6.93 -23.20
CA ALA A 15 14.52 5.66 -23.59
C ALA A 15 15.60 4.62 -23.94
N ASP A 16 16.65 5.02 -24.65
CA ASP A 16 17.75 4.12 -25.01
C ASP A 16 18.59 3.72 -23.80
N PHE A 17 18.83 4.66 -22.88
CA PHE A 17 19.44 4.35 -21.60
C PHE A 17 18.61 3.34 -20.78
N ALA A 18 17.30 3.54 -20.69
CA ALA A 18 16.41 2.63 -19.98
C ALA A 18 16.37 1.22 -20.59
N LYS A 19 16.47 1.11 -21.92
CA LYS A 19 16.58 -0.20 -22.61
C LYS A 19 17.84 -0.93 -22.21
N THR A 20 18.98 -0.23 -22.14
CA THR A 20 20.26 -0.82 -21.73
C THR A 20 20.18 -1.38 -20.31
N ILE A 21 19.67 -0.59 -19.35
CA ILE A 21 19.47 -1.05 -17.96
C ILE A 21 18.55 -2.27 -17.91
N ALA A 22 17.44 -2.23 -18.65
CA ALA A 22 16.50 -3.34 -18.68
C ALA A 22 17.16 -4.62 -19.21
N ALA A 23 17.93 -4.52 -20.28
CA ALA A 23 18.66 -5.64 -20.88
C ALA A 23 19.71 -6.24 -19.93
N GLU A 24 20.53 -5.40 -19.28
CA GLU A 24 21.54 -5.82 -18.31
C GLU A 24 20.93 -6.61 -17.15
N ASN A 25 19.76 -6.18 -16.69
CA ASN A 25 19.05 -6.80 -15.56
C ASN A 25 18.05 -7.90 -15.99
N ARG A 26 18.06 -8.31 -17.27
CA ARG A 26 17.15 -9.32 -17.85
C ARG A 26 15.66 -9.03 -17.54
N THR A 27 15.30 -7.76 -17.61
CA THR A 27 13.95 -7.26 -17.31
C THR A 27 13.44 -6.38 -18.45
N THR A 28 12.26 -5.80 -18.29
CA THR A 28 11.69 -4.86 -19.25
C THR A 28 11.55 -3.47 -18.64
N ILE A 29 11.50 -2.44 -19.49
CA ILE A 29 11.20 -1.07 -19.05
C ILE A 29 9.86 -1.04 -18.31
N ALA A 30 8.85 -1.77 -18.80
CA ALA A 30 7.55 -1.86 -18.16
C ALA A 30 7.64 -2.42 -16.72
N ASP A 31 8.49 -3.42 -16.49
CA ASP A 31 8.71 -3.98 -15.15
C ASP A 31 9.40 -2.98 -14.23
N ILE A 32 10.45 -2.29 -14.71
CA ILE A 32 11.14 -1.25 -13.94
C ILE A 32 10.16 -0.14 -13.53
N PHE A 33 9.37 0.37 -14.48
CA PHE A 33 8.35 1.39 -14.20
C PHE A 33 7.28 0.88 -13.23
N THR A 34 6.82 -0.36 -13.40
CA THR A 34 5.85 -0.99 -12.50
C THR A 34 6.39 -1.05 -11.08
N GLN A 35 7.63 -1.52 -10.89
CA GLN A 35 8.23 -1.62 -9.56
C GLN A 35 8.47 -0.25 -8.93
N TYR A 36 8.91 0.73 -9.71
CA TYR A 36 9.06 2.11 -9.23
C TYR A 36 7.73 2.69 -8.73
N LEU A 37 6.66 2.58 -9.53
CA LEU A 37 5.34 3.07 -9.15
C LEU A 37 4.77 2.33 -7.93
N LEU A 38 5.00 1.02 -7.82
CA LEU A 38 4.62 0.25 -6.63
C LEU A 38 5.38 0.68 -5.38
N ALA A 39 6.68 0.95 -5.50
CA ALA A 39 7.48 1.46 -4.39
C ALA A 39 6.98 2.85 -3.95
N LEU A 40 6.66 3.72 -4.91
CA LEU A 40 6.12 5.05 -4.62
C LEU A 40 4.74 4.97 -3.95
N LYS A 41 3.86 4.10 -4.45
CA LYS A 41 2.55 3.81 -3.84
C LYS A 41 2.70 3.34 -2.39
N ARG A 42 3.54 2.35 -2.13
CA ARG A 42 3.78 1.84 -0.77
C ARG A 42 4.33 2.92 0.17
N LYS A 43 5.22 3.78 -0.32
CA LYS A 43 5.77 4.88 0.47
C LYS A 43 4.72 5.97 0.78
N THR A 44 3.80 6.22 -0.14
CA THR A 44 2.72 7.20 0.07
C THR A 44 1.65 6.65 0.99
N GLU A 45 1.17 5.42 0.74
CA GLU A 45 0.27 4.71 1.65
C GLU A 45 0.89 4.53 3.05
N GLY A 46 2.18 4.19 3.13
CA GLY A 46 2.88 4.06 4.41
C GLY A 46 2.87 5.34 5.24
N LYS A 47 2.98 6.52 4.61
CA LYS A 47 2.88 7.82 5.30
C LYS A 47 1.46 8.11 5.80
N GLU A 48 0.44 7.75 5.03
CA GLU A 48 -0.96 7.89 5.45
C GLU A 48 -1.26 6.96 6.63
N VAL A 49 -0.76 5.72 6.57
CA VAL A 49 -0.87 4.75 7.68
C VAL A 49 -0.10 5.24 8.92
N GLU A 50 1.12 5.74 8.77
CA GLU A 50 1.90 6.31 9.89
C GLU A 50 1.17 7.49 10.55
N GLN A 51 0.54 8.36 9.76
CA GLN A 51 -0.26 9.46 10.28
C GLN A 51 -1.45 8.96 11.11
N PHE A 52 -2.17 7.94 10.62
CA PHE A 52 -3.30 7.35 11.33
C PHE A 52 -2.88 6.59 12.60
N LEU A 53 -1.79 5.82 12.54
CA LEU A 53 -1.25 5.09 13.71
C LEU A 53 -0.67 6.02 14.78
N SER A 54 -0.30 7.23 14.40
CA SER A 54 0.19 8.26 15.32
C SER A 54 -0.92 9.08 15.98
N ASP A 55 -2.19 8.87 15.59
CA ASP A 55 -3.32 9.55 16.21
C ASP A 55 -3.51 9.06 17.67
N PRO A 56 -3.45 9.94 18.68
CA PRO A 56 -3.62 9.57 20.08
C PRO A 56 -4.95 8.89 20.37
N ALA A 57 -6.04 9.28 19.69
CA ALA A 57 -7.35 8.66 19.85
C ALA A 57 -7.34 7.22 19.32
N PHE A 58 -6.64 6.99 18.21
CA PHE A 58 -6.47 5.63 17.68
C PHE A 58 -5.64 4.75 18.62
N GLN A 59 -4.53 5.27 19.15
CA GLN A 59 -3.70 4.54 20.11
C GLN A 59 -4.48 4.18 21.38
N GLN A 60 -5.23 5.13 21.94
CA GLN A 60 -6.04 4.90 23.12
C GLN A 60 -7.18 3.88 22.86
N ALA A 61 -7.80 3.91 21.69
CA ALA A 61 -8.78 2.91 21.29
C ALA A 61 -8.16 1.51 21.18
N MET A 62 -6.97 1.39 20.58
CA MET A 62 -6.24 0.13 20.48
C MET A 62 -5.84 -0.43 21.85
N GLU A 63 -5.33 0.40 22.74
CA GLU A 63 -5.02 0.00 24.13
C GLU A 63 -6.27 -0.50 24.86
N THR A 64 -7.39 0.22 24.72
CA THR A 64 -8.67 -0.17 25.33
C THR A 64 -9.14 -1.54 24.83
N VAL A 65 -9.04 -1.79 23.52
CA VAL A 65 -9.39 -3.08 22.93
C VAL A 65 -8.43 -4.19 23.40
N ALA A 66 -7.13 -3.91 23.44
CA ALA A 66 -6.13 -4.87 23.92
C ALA A 66 -6.35 -5.28 25.38
N ILE A 67 -6.69 -4.31 26.24
CA ILE A 67 -7.04 -4.57 27.65
C ILE A 67 -8.29 -5.45 27.74
N LYS A 68 -9.36 -5.14 26.99
CA LYS A 68 -10.59 -5.96 26.97
C LYS A 68 -10.34 -7.38 26.50
N LEU A 69 -9.52 -7.57 25.46
CA LEU A 69 -9.14 -8.89 24.97
C LEU A 69 -8.35 -9.67 26.02
N LYS A 70 -7.36 -9.02 26.66
CA LYS A 70 -6.54 -9.63 27.72
C LYS A 70 -7.38 -10.05 28.93
N ASN A 71 -8.36 -9.24 29.31
CA ASN A 71 -9.23 -9.52 30.46
C ASN A 71 -10.37 -10.50 30.14
N GLY A 72 -10.56 -10.86 28.87
CA GLY A 72 -11.67 -11.73 28.44
C GLY A 72 -13.02 -11.03 28.36
N ASP A 73 -13.05 -9.70 28.40
CA ASP A 73 -14.27 -8.88 28.36
C ASP A 73 -14.75 -8.60 26.92
N ALA A 74 -13.98 -9.04 25.91
CA ALA A 74 -14.30 -8.83 24.52
C ALA A 74 -15.47 -9.72 24.07
N ARG A 75 -16.43 -9.11 23.35
CA ARG A 75 -17.56 -9.81 22.74
C ARG A 75 -17.45 -9.75 21.23
N TRP A 76 -17.67 -10.88 20.59
CA TRP A 76 -17.79 -10.96 19.14
C TRP A 76 -19.23 -10.64 18.75
N HIS A 77 -19.38 -9.76 17.76
CA HIS A 77 -20.66 -9.39 17.18
C HIS A 77 -20.64 -9.77 15.71
N SER A 78 -21.77 -10.28 15.20
CA SER A 78 -21.94 -10.46 13.76
C SER A 78 -22.16 -9.11 13.07
N TYR A 79 -22.02 -9.07 11.75
CA TYR A 79 -22.29 -7.86 10.97
C TYR A 79 -23.72 -7.34 11.19
N ALA A 80 -24.70 -8.24 11.18
CA ALA A 80 -26.10 -7.90 11.41
C ALA A 80 -26.33 -7.31 12.82
N ASP A 81 -25.61 -7.79 13.84
CA ASP A 81 -25.72 -7.27 15.21
C ASP A 81 -25.25 -5.82 15.35
N LEU A 82 -24.30 -5.40 14.49
CA LEU A 82 -23.69 -4.06 14.56
C LEU A 82 -24.33 -3.06 13.60
N PHE A 83 -24.76 -3.52 12.43
CA PHE A 83 -25.15 -2.63 11.33
C PHE A 83 -26.61 -2.81 10.89
N GLY A 84 -27.33 -3.82 11.38
CA GLY A 84 -28.67 -4.17 10.86
C GLY A 84 -28.65 -4.60 9.39
N GLU A 85 -29.80 -5.02 8.87
CA GLU A 85 -30.01 -5.07 7.41
C GLU A 85 -30.06 -3.65 6.81
#